data_AF-A0A165X2L1-F1
#
_entry.id   AF-A0A165X2L1-F1
#
_cell.length_a   1.000
_cell.length_b   1.000
_cell.length_c   1.000
_cell.angle_alpha   90.00
_cell.angle_beta   90.00
_cell.angle_gamma   90.00
#
_symmetry.space_group_name_H-M   'P 1'
#
loop_
_entity.id
_entity.type
_entity.pdbx_description
1 polymer ?
#
loop_
_entity_poly.entity_id
_entity_poly.type
_entity_poly.pdbx_seq_one_letter_code
_entity_poly.pdbx_strand_id
1 'polypeptide(L)'
;MVKWKKYRRDVKRSSEWPWLMMLSAVDARKQEIDETILKELEVLAMNEQEIREALEEWEKLSVSSENRYAYEMRLKWLRDQLSNLLGERRTGMEEGLEKGLKQGLKQGLKQGREEERKNMIRHMSAKGMAAKDIADLTGLAEEEVRKWLK
;
A
#
# COMPACT_ATOMS: atom_id res chain seq x y z
N MET A 1 -6.68 -8.40 17.43
CA MET A 1 -7.29 -9.26 18.48
C MET A 1 -8.79 -9.13 18.39
N VAL A 2 -9.53 -10.25 18.43
CA VAL A 2 -10.99 -10.23 18.31
C VAL A 2 -11.60 -9.62 19.59
N LYS A 3 -12.36 -8.53 19.44
CA LYS A 3 -12.80 -7.65 20.53
C LYS A 3 -13.72 -8.32 21.56
N TRP A 4 -14.33 -9.46 21.23
CA TRP A 4 -15.32 -10.11 22.10
C TRP A 4 -14.71 -10.84 23.31
N LYS A 5 -13.41 -11.18 23.32
CA LYS A 5 -12.76 -11.80 24.50
C LYS A 5 -12.92 -10.92 25.77
N LYS A 6 -13.09 -9.61 25.61
CA LYS A 6 -13.36 -8.64 26.69
C LYS A 6 -14.78 -8.74 27.28
N TYR A 7 -15.73 -9.31 26.56
CA TYR A 7 -17.16 -9.39 26.90
C TYR A 7 -17.63 -10.84 27.17
N ARG A 8 -16.68 -11.74 27.48
CA ARG A 8 -16.90 -13.20 27.56
C ARG A 8 -18.05 -13.64 28.49
N ARG A 9 -18.41 -12.85 29.50
CA ARG A 9 -19.49 -13.18 30.45
C ARG A 9 -20.89 -12.96 29.87
N ASP A 10 -21.08 -11.93 29.07
CA ASP A 10 -22.39 -11.59 28.49
C ASP A 10 -22.70 -12.45 27.26
N VAL A 11 -21.65 -12.81 26.51
CA VAL A 11 -21.76 -13.63 25.28
C VAL A 11 -22.07 -15.10 25.58
N LYS A 12 -21.70 -15.63 26.76
CA LYS A 12 -21.96 -17.04 27.15
C LYS A 12 -23.44 -17.44 27.14
N ARG A 13 -24.37 -16.47 27.13
CA ARG A 13 -25.82 -16.69 27.11
C ARG A 13 -26.43 -16.67 25.71
N SER A 14 -25.63 -16.39 24.68
CA SER A 14 -26.12 -16.27 23.30
C SER A 14 -25.96 -17.58 22.54
N SER A 15 -26.86 -17.83 21.59
CA SER A 15 -26.84 -19.03 20.73
C SER A 15 -25.61 -19.08 19.82
N GLU A 16 -24.90 -17.96 19.66
CA GLU A 16 -23.70 -17.84 18.86
C GLU A 16 -22.41 -18.16 19.62
N TRP A 17 -22.51 -18.36 20.94
CA TRP A 17 -21.36 -18.62 21.80
C TRP A 17 -20.49 -19.80 21.33
N PRO A 18 -21.06 -20.97 20.97
CA PRO A 18 -20.27 -22.11 20.47
C PRO A 18 -19.49 -21.77 19.19
N TRP A 19 -20.13 -21.05 18.26
CA TRP A 19 -19.53 -20.68 16.98
C TRP A 19 -18.38 -19.68 17.17
N LEU A 20 -18.56 -18.71 18.05
CA LEU A 20 -17.49 -17.76 18.41
C LEU A 20 -16.32 -18.47 19.09
N MET A 21 -16.60 -19.46 19.95
CA MET A 21 -15.56 -20.28 20.57
C MET A 21 -14.77 -21.05 19.50
N MET A 22 -15.42 -21.76 18.57
CA MET A 22 -14.72 -22.49 17.49
C MET A 22 -13.81 -21.57 16.67
N LEU A 23 -14.27 -20.37 16.30
CA LEU A 23 -13.49 -19.40 15.53
C LEU A 23 -12.29 -18.82 16.29
N SER A 24 -12.24 -18.96 17.61
CA SER A 24 -11.19 -18.42 18.46
C SER A 24 -10.32 -19.45 19.15
N ALA A 25 -10.71 -20.72 19.06
CA ALA A 25 -9.94 -21.86 19.53
C ALA A 25 -8.58 -21.93 18.83
N VAL A 26 -8.43 -21.34 17.64
CA VAL A 26 -7.18 -21.31 16.87
C VAL A 26 -6.81 -19.89 16.49
N ASP A 27 -5.61 -19.44 16.87
CA ASP A 27 -5.02 -18.20 16.35
C ASP A 27 -4.04 -18.52 15.21
N ALA A 28 -4.53 -18.41 13.98
CA ALA A 28 -3.75 -18.69 12.77
C ALA A 28 -2.48 -17.81 12.62
N ARG A 29 -2.42 -16.64 13.27
CA ARG A 29 -1.23 -15.77 13.21
C ARG A 29 -0.13 -16.20 14.16
N LYS A 30 -0.52 -16.82 15.27
CA LYS A 30 0.39 -17.30 16.31
C LYS A 30 0.65 -18.80 16.22
N GLN A 31 -0.12 -19.52 15.40
CA GLN A 31 -0.13 -20.99 15.35
C GLN A 31 -0.40 -21.61 16.73
N GLU A 32 -1.19 -20.93 17.55
CA GLU A 32 -1.52 -21.35 18.90
C GLU A 32 -2.98 -21.84 18.94
N ILE A 33 -3.18 -22.92 19.70
CA ILE A 33 -4.50 -23.49 19.98
C ILE A 33 -4.82 -23.20 21.45
N ASP A 34 -6.00 -22.64 21.71
CA ASP A 34 -6.48 -22.36 23.06
C ASP A 34 -7.17 -23.62 23.62
N GLU A 35 -6.39 -24.46 24.31
CA GLU A 35 -6.86 -25.72 24.90
C GLU A 35 -8.02 -25.55 25.89
N THR A 36 -8.14 -24.38 26.52
CA THR A 36 -9.24 -24.10 27.45
C THR A 36 -10.56 -23.93 26.69
N ILE A 37 -10.51 -23.25 25.54
CA ILE A 37 -11.67 -23.08 24.66
C ILE A 37 -12.11 -24.42 24.07
N LEU A 38 -11.15 -25.27 23.67
CA LEU A 38 -11.46 -26.62 23.16
C LEU A 38 -12.19 -27.48 24.19
N LYS A 39 -11.69 -27.55 25.43
CA LYS A 39 -12.35 -28.32 26.50
C LYS A 39 -13.75 -27.79 26.82
N GLU A 40 -13.96 -26.47 26.79
CA GLU A 40 -15.30 -25.87 26.94
C GLU A 40 -16.23 -26.24 25.76
N LEU A 41 -15.73 -26.29 24.53
CA LEU A 41 -16.48 -26.70 23.34
C LEU A 41 -16.87 -28.18 23.37
N GLU A 42 -15.97 -29.06 23.80
CA GLU A 42 -16.24 -30.50 23.95
C GLU A 42 -17.39 -30.75 24.92
N VAL A 43 -17.41 -30.05 26.06
CA VAL A 43 -18.51 -30.15 27.04
C VAL A 43 -19.84 -29.66 26.46
N LEU A 44 -19.84 -28.65 25.58
CA LEU A 44 -21.06 -28.20 24.91
C LEU A 44 -21.53 -29.22 23.86
N ALA A 45 -20.61 -29.76 23.05
CA ALA A 45 -20.91 -30.78 22.04
C ALA A 45 -21.45 -32.09 22.64
N MET A 46 -21.09 -32.42 23.88
CA MET A 46 -21.69 -33.56 24.59
C MET A 46 -23.20 -33.39 24.79
N ASN A 47 -23.69 -32.15 24.89
CA ASN A 47 -25.09 -31.85 25.19
C ASN A 47 -25.88 -31.33 23.97
N GLU A 48 -25.20 -30.82 22.94
CA GLU A 48 -25.81 -30.22 21.76
C GLU A 48 -25.33 -30.91 20.48
N GLN A 49 -26.26 -31.54 19.75
CA GLN A 49 -25.97 -32.33 18.56
C GLN A 49 -25.37 -31.49 17.41
N GLU A 50 -25.89 -30.28 17.20
CA GLU A 50 -25.43 -29.36 16.15
C GLU A 50 -23.97 -28.92 16.37
N ILE A 51 -23.58 -28.69 17.63
CA ILE A 51 -22.20 -28.35 18.00
C ILE A 51 -21.29 -29.55 17.77
N ARG A 52 -21.76 -30.77 18.07
CA ARG A 52 -21.00 -32.00 17.88
C ARG A 52 -20.70 -32.27 16.41
N GLU A 53 -21.70 -32.20 15.55
CA GLU A 53 -21.54 -32.38 14.11
C GLU A 53 -20.57 -31.33 13.53
N ALA A 54 -20.67 -30.08 13.97
CA ALA A 54 -19.75 -29.03 13.57
C ALA A 54 -18.31 -29.25 14.06
N LEU A 55 -18.11 -29.77 15.29
CA LEU A 55 -16.78 -30.14 15.79
C LEU A 55 -16.19 -31.30 15.01
N GLU A 56 -16.98 -32.33 14.70
CA GLU A 56 -16.52 -33.49 13.92
C GLU A 56 -16.10 -33.08 12.50
N GLU A 57 -16.88 -32.22 11.83
CA GLU A 57 -16.51 -31.70 10.51
C GLU A 57 -15.28 -30.78 10.58
N TRP A 58 -15.19 -29.95 11.62
CA TRP A 58 -14.02 -29.10 11.85
C TRP A 58 -12.75 -29.91 12.14
N GLU A 59 -12.87 -31.00 12.91
CA GLU A 59 -11.80 -31.97 13.16
C GLU A 59 -11.41 -32.68 11.86
N LYS A 60 -12.36 -33.19 11.06
CA LYS A 60 -12.07 -33.79 9.73
C LYS A 60 -11.33 -32.82 8.80
N LEU A 61 -11.76 -31.56 8.75
CA LEU A 61 -11.12 -30.53 7.94
C LEU A 61 -9.70 -30.20 8.42
N SER A 62 -9.46 -30.26 9.73
CA SER A 62 -8.14 -29.96 10.33
C SER A 62 -7.19 -31.17 10.38
N VAL A 63 -7.73 -32.40 10.39
CA VAL A 63 -6.97 -33.66 10.47
C VAL A 63 -6.53 -34.16 9.10
N SER A 64 -7.32 -33.99 8.03
CA SER A 64 -6.92 -34.53 6.73
C SER A 64 -5.69 -33.80 6.17
N SER A 65 -4.65 -34.55 5.85
CA SER A 65 -3.41 -34.02 5.28
C SER A 65 -3.65 -33.26 3.97
N GLU A 66 -4.64 -33.70 3.20
CA GLU A 66 -5.08 -33.16 1.93
C GLU A 66 -5.72 -31.78 2.09
N ASN A 67 -6.65 -31.59 3.04
CA ASN A 67 -7.27 -30.27 3.26
C ASN A 67 -6.27 -29.27 3.82
N ARG A 68 -5.37 -29.71 4.71
CA ARG A 68 -4.28 -28.87 5.21
C ARG A 68 -3.35 -28.44 4.08
N TYR A 69 -2.94 -29.37 3.23
CA TYR A 69 -2.11 -29.08 2.07
C TYR A 69 -2.79 -28.12 1.09
N ALA A 70 -4.06 -28.35 0.74
CA ALA A 70 -4.83 -27.47 -0.14
C ALA A 70 -4.94 -26.04 0.42
N TYR A 71 -5.19 -25.92 1.72
CA TYR A 71 -5.23 -24.64 2.43
C TYR A 71 -3.87 -23.93 2.43
N GLU A 72 -2.78 -24.65 2.75
CA GLU A 72 -1.42 -24.11 2.75
C GLU A 72 -0.98 -23.65 1.35
N MET A 73 -1.32 -24.42 0.31
CA MET A 73 -1.05 -24.06 -1.08
C MET A 73 -1.83 -22.81 -1.50
N ARG A 74 -3.09 -22.68 -1.08
CA ARG A 74 -3.89 -21.47 -1.32
C ARG A 74 -3.29 -20.25 -0.60
N LEU A 75 -2.89 -20.40 0.67
CA LEU A 75 -2.23 -19.33 1.41
C LEU A 75 -0.90 -18.92 0.76
N LYS A 76 -0.10 -19.89 0.30
CA LYS A 76 1.14 -19.62 -0.44
C LYS A 76 0.84 -18.81 -1.70
N TRP A 77 -0.11 -19.25 -2.52
CA TRP A 77 -0.49 -18.54 -3.74
C TRP A 77 -0.94 -17.09 -3.44
N LEU A 78 -1.78 -16.89 -2.41
CA LEU A 78 -2.22 -15.55 -2.01
C LEU A 78 -1.06 -14.66 -1.56
N ARG A 79 -0.07 -15.22 -0.84
CA ARG A 79 1.13 -14.49 -0.42
C ARG A 79 2.01 -14.12 -1.61
N ASP A 80 2.20 -15.03 -2.56
CA ASP A 80 2.96 -14.79 -3.78
C ASP A 80 2.29 -13.67 -4.61
N GLN A 81 0.96 -13.72 -4.77
CA GLN A 81 0.19 -12.67 -5.45
C GLN A 81 0.32 -11.32 -4.74
N LEU A 82 0.20 -11.28 -3.41
CA LEU A 82 0.36 -10.07 -2.62
C LEU A 82 1.77 -9.48 -2.77
N SER A 83 2.79 -10.33 -2.70
CA SER A 83 4.18 -9.93 -2.86
C SER A 83 4.43 -9.32 -4.23
N ASN A 84 3.89 -9.94 -5.29
CA ASN A 84 4.00 -9.41 -6.66
C ASN A 84 3.33 -8.04 -6.78
N LEU A 85 2.09 -7.90 -6.31
CA LEU A 85 1.37 -6.62 -6.34
C LEU A 85 2.12 -5.50 -5.59
N LEU A 86 2.72 -5.82 -4.44
CA LEU A 86 3.53 -4.86 -3.68
C LEU A 86 4.83 -4.51 -4.41
N GLY A 87 5.47 -5.49 -5.04
CA GLY A 87 6.63 -5.30 -5.89
C GLY A 87 6.34 -4.34 -7.04
N GLU A 88 5.29 -4.61 -7.83
CA GLU A 88 4.86 -3.78 -8.96
C GLU A 88 4.47 -2.35 -8.54
N ARG A 89 3.81 -2.22 -7.39
CA ARG A 89 3.48 -0.89 -6.85
C ARG A 89 4.74 -0.10 -6.49
N ARG A 90 5.74 -0.77 -5.93
CA ARG A 90 7.00 -0.15 -5.55
C ARG A 90 7.80 0.27 -6.78
N THR A 91 7.96 -0.61 -7.76
CA THR A 91 8.66 -0.29 -9.03
C THR A 91 7.95 0.85 -9.76
N GLY A 92 6.62 0.81 -9.86
CA GLY A 92 5.85 1.89 -10.49
C GLY A 92 6.02 3.25 -9.78
N MET A 93 6.10 3.26 -8.45
CA MET A 93 6.36 4.49 -7.68
C MET A 93 7.78 5.01 -7.89
N GLU A 94 8.79 4.12 -7.86
CA GLU A 94 10.19 4.46 -8.09
C GLU A 94 10.39 5.03 -9.50
N GLU A 95 9.85 4.39 -10.53
CA GLU A 95 9.88 4.89 -11.90
C GLU A 95 9.16 6.24 -12.06
N GLY A 96 7.98 6.37 -11.44
CA GLY A 96 7.20 7.61 -11.48
C GLY A 96 7.95 8.78 -10.88
N LEU A 97 8.60 8.56 -9.73
CA LEU A 97 9.42 9.56 -9.06
C LEU A 97 10.65 9.92 -9.90
N GLU A 98 11.35 8.92 -10.45
CA GLU A 98 12.54 9.15 -11.27
C GLU A 98 12.20 9.94 -12.55
N LYS A 99 11.14 9.55 -13.26
CA LYS A 99 10.65 10.25 -14.45
C LYS A 99 10.22 11.67 -14.10
N GLY A 100 9.48 11.85 -13.00
CA GLY A 100 9.04 13.16 -12.51
C GLY A 100 10.20 14.09 -12.16
N LEU A 101 11.21 13.59 -11.42
CA LEU A 101 12.40 14.36 -11.06
C LEU A 101 13.22 14.75 -12.30
N LYS A 102 13.45 13.82 -13.23
CA LYS A 102 14.19 14.09 -14.47
C LYS A 102 13.49 15.16 -15.32
N GLN A 103 12.16 15.06 -15.48
CA GLN A 103 11.38 16.04 -16.23
C GLN A 103 11.36 17.40 -15.53
N GLY A 104 11.10 17.43 -14.22
CA GLY A 104 11.08 18.65 -13.42
C GLY A 104 12.41 19.38 -13.42
N LEU A 105 13.52 18.66 -13.26
CA LEU A 105 14.86 19.25 -13.27
C LEU A 105 15.23 19.80 -14.66
N LYS A 106 14.88 19.09 -15.75
CA LYS A 106 15.10 19.57 -17.12
C LYS A 106 14.29 20.83 -17.42
N GLN A 107 13.02 20.87 -17.00
CA GLN A 107 12.17 22.06 -17.17
C GLN A 107 12.67 23.24 -16.33
N GLY A 108 12.98 23.00 -15.05
CA GLY A 108 13.51 24.02 -14.15
C GLY A 108 14.82 24.62 -14.63
N LEU A 109 15.77 23.81 -15.10
CA LEU A 109 17.02 24.31 -15.68
C LEU A 109 16.79 25.14 -16.95
N LYS A 110 15.85 24.75 -17.81
CA LYS A 110 15.53 25.51 -19.02
C LYS A 110 14.89 26.86 -18.67
N GLN A 111 13.91 26.86 -17.76
CA GLN A 111 13.25 28.08 -17.29
C GLN A 111 14.24 29.01 -16.60
N GLY A 112 15.09 28.49 -15.71
CA GLY A 112 16.11 29.28 -15.03
C GLY A 112 17.10 29.95 -15.99
N ARG A 113 17.57 29.22 -17.03
CA ARG A 113 18.43 29.82 -18.07
C ARG A 113 17.72 30.88 -18.90
N GLU A 114 16.44 30.68 -19.22
CA GLU A 114 15.65 31.68 -19.94
C GLU A 114 15.40 32.93 -19.09
N GLU A 115 15.09 32.77 -17.80
CA GLU A 115 14.92 33.88 -16.85
C GLU A 115 16.24 34.64 -16.63
N GLU A 116 17.35 33.94 -16.45
CA GLU A 116 18.68 34.55 -16.34
C GLU A 116 19.02 35.38 -17.58
N ARG A 117 18.78 34.84 -18.79
CA ARG A 117 18.99 35.57 -20.04
C ARG A 117 18.10 36.81 -20.13
N LYS A 118 16.82 36.70 -19.77
CA LYS A 118 15.89 37.85 -19.75
C LYS A 118 16.36 38.92 -18.76
N ASN A 119 16.79 38.53 -17.57
CA ASN A 119 17.30 39.45 -16.56
C ASN A 119 18.58 40.15 -17.03
N MET A 120 19.50 39.43 -17.66
CA MET A 120 20.71 40.00 -18.25
C MET A 120 20.37 41.06 -19.32
N ILE A 121 19.43 40.77 -20.22
CA ILE A 121 18.99 41.71 -21.27
C ILE A 121 18.35 42.96 -20.67
N ARG A 122 17.50 42.79 -19.64
CA ARG A 122 16.92 43.93 -18.90
C ARG A 122 17.99 44.79 -18.24
N HIS A 123 19.00 44.18 -17.62
CA HIS A 123 20.12 44.91 -17.03
C HIS A 123 20.97 45.66 -18.06
N MET A 124 21.23 45.06 -19.23
CA MET A 124 21.95 45.73 -20.32
C MET A 124 21.16 46.91 -20.90
N SER A 125 19.85 46.74 -21.09
CA SER A 125 18.97 47.82 -21.55
C SER A 125 18.85 48.95 -20.53
N ALA A 126 18.76 48.63 -19.23
CA ALA A 126 18.76 49.63 -18.16
C ALA A 126 20.06 50.46 -18.09
N LYS A 127 21.18 49.91 -18.59
CA LYS A 127 22.45 50.64 -18.73
C LYS A 127 22.54 51.50 -20.01
N GLY A 128 21.47 51.56 -20.80
CA GLY A 128 21.37 52.40 -21.99
C GLY A 128 21.91 51.77 -23.28
N MET A 129 22.19 50.46 -23.30
CA MET A 129 22.58 49.78 -24.56
C MET A 129 21.39 49.70 -25.52
N ALA A 130 21.64 49.92 -26.81
CA ALA A 130 20.63 49.76 -27.84
C ALA A 130 20.31 48.27 -28.07
N ALA A 131 19.08 47.96 -28.48
CA ALA A 131 18.64 46.57 -28.70
C ALA A 131 19.52 45.81 -29.71
N LYS A 132 20.09 46.51 -30.69
CA LYS A 132 21.00 45.97 -31.70
C LYS A 132 22.33 45.51 -31.09
N ASP A 133 22.94 46.35 -30.23
CA ASP A 133 24.19 46.02 -29.53
C ASP A 133 23.99 44.85 -28.54
N ILE A 134 22.84 44.78 -27.88
CA ILE A 134 22.47 43.67 -26.99
C ILE A 134 22.30 42.36 -27.79
N ALA A 135 21.67 42.42 -28.97
CA ALA A 135 21.51 41.27 -29.86
C ALA A 135 22.88 40.71 -30.29
N ASP A 136 23.79 41.59 -30.69
CA ASP A 136 25.16 41.23 -31.09
C ASP A 136 25.96 40.60 -29.93
N LEU A 137 25.86 41.16 -28.71
CA LEU A 137 26.58 40.65 -27.53
C LEU A 137 26.02 39.33 -26.98
N THR A 138 24.71 39.09 -27.10
CA THR A 138 24.04 37.91 -26.55
C THR A 138 23.84 36.79 -27.58
N GLY A 139 24.11 37.08 -28.87
CA GLY A 139 23.91 36.14 -29.98
C GLY A 139 22.43 35.83 -30.25
N LEU A 140 21.52 36.71 -29.84
CA LEU A 140 20.08 36.57 -30.04
C LEU A 140 19.62 37.44 -31.21
N ALA A 141 18.50 37.09 -31.83
CA ALA A 141 17.90 37.95 -32.85
C ALA A 141 17.38 39.25 -32.21
N GLU A 142 17.55 40.38 -32.89
CA GLU A 142 17.08 41.68 -32.39
C GLU A 142 15.56 41.68 -32.08
N GLU A 143 14.78 40.91 -32.84
CA GLU A 143 13.36 40.70 -32.59
C GLU A 143 13.07 39.97 -31.27
N GLU A 144 13.88 38.97 -30.91
CA GLU A 144 13.76 38.24 -29.63
C GLU A 144 14.11 39.13 -28.45
N VAL A 145 15.17 39.94 -28.58
CA VAL A 145 15.56 40.94 -27.58
C VAL A 145 14.44 41.95 -27.36
N ARG A 146 13.86 42.50 -28.45
CA ARG A 146 12.71 43.41 -28.37
C ARG A 146 11.46 42.75 -27.77
N LYS A 147 11.23 41.46 -28.03
CA LYS A 147 10.12 40.69 -27.45
C LYS A 147 10.27 40.50 -25.94
N TRP A 148 11.49 40.35 -25.42
CA TRP A 148 11.74 40.19 -23.98
C TRP A 148 11.83 41.51 -23.21
N LEU A 149 12.00 42.64 -23.92
CA LEU A 149 12.00 43.99 -23.36
C LEU A 149 10.62 44.67 -23.39
N LYS A 150 9.63 44.11 -24.10
CA LYS A 150 8.20 44.48 -23.97
C LYS A 150 7.64 44.01 -22.63
#